data_AF-A0A7S1NHS3-F1
#
_entry.id   AF-A0A7S1NHS3-F1
#
_cell.length_a   1.000
_cell.length_b   1.000
_cell.length_c   1.000
_cell.angle_alpha   90.00
_cell.angle_beta   90.00
_cell.angle_gamma   90.00
#
_symmetry.space_group_name_H-M   'P 1'
#
loop_
_entity.id
_entity.type
_entity.pdbx_description
1 polymer ?
#
loop_
_entity_poly.entity_id
_entity_poly.type
_entity_poly.pdbx_seq_one_letter_code
_entity_poly.pdbx_strand_id
1 'polypeptide(L)'
;NRPAFTELLRQGSLPHPSVCPPSSEWLMKQMRREGCEAFHGGSLWDYATEPVPEDEDGRIDVHDDGTHSVRDQGHEGYTTETFLDHPTARQAGLTVAEIVALRLYTGPGYVPINRSLRANSSSLCATQWALDTAIGKLA
;
A
#
# COMPACT_ATOMS: atom_id res chain seq x y z
N ASN A 1 -3.97 -21.56 3.18
CA ASN A 1 -3.96 -22.22 1.86
C ASN A 1 -3.62 -21.15 0.82
N ARG A 2 -2.40 -21.19 0.25
CA ARG A 2 -1.78 -20.12 -0.56
C ARG A 2 -1.67 -20.48 -2.08
N PRO A 3 -2.72 -20.96 -2.76
CA PRO A 3 -2.58 -21.41 -4.15
C PRO A 3 -2.18 -20.28 -5.11
N ALA A 4 -2.62 -19.05 -4.87
CA ALA A 4 -2.28 -17.89 -5.70
C ALA A 4 -0.79 -17.48 -5.60
N PHE A 5 -0.16 -17.66 -4.44
CA PHE A 5 1.25 -17.30 -4.23
C PHE A 5 2.18 -18.22 -5.02
N THR A 6 1.90 -19.53 -5.00
CA THR A 6 2.70 -20.52 -5.72
C THR A 6 2.59 -20.38 -7.24
N GLU A 7 1.43 -19.97 -7.76
CA GLU A 7 1.21 -19.76 -9.19
C GLU A 7 1.97 -18.51 -9.71
N LEU A 8 2.04 -17.44 -8.92
CA LEU A 8 2.78 -16.22 -9.27
C LEU A 8 4.30 -16.42 -9.31
N LEU A 9 4.81 -17.29 -8.44
CA LEU A 9 6.21 -17.74 -8.44
C LEU A 9 6.55 -18.54 -9.71
N ARG A 10 5.58 -19.30 -10.23
CA ARG A 10 5.74 -20.12 -11.44
C ARG A 10 5.77 -19.29 -12.73
N GLN A 11 5.12 -18.13 -12.72
CA GLN A 11 5.06 -17.20 -13.88
C GLN A 11 6.24 -16.21 -13.94
N GLY A 12 7.19 -16.27 -13.00
CA GLY A 12 8.35 -15.38 -12.97
C GLY A 12 8.05 -13.93 -12.54
N SER A 13 6.84 -13.66 -12.07
CA SER A 13 6.39 -12.32 -11.63
C SER A 13 6.76 -12.00 -10.18
N LEU A 14 7.13 -13.00 -9.38
CA LEU A 14 7.60 -12.85 -8.00
C LEU A 14 8.97 -13.54 -7.83
N PRO A 15 9.90 -12.99 -7.04
CA PRO A 15 11.12 -13.71 -6.67
C PRO A 15 10.77 -15.01 -5.94
N HIS A 16 11.45 -16.11 -6.28
CA HIS A 16 11.28 -17.42 -5.68
C HIS A 16 11.26 -17.30 -4.14
N PRO A 17 10.37 -17.99 -3.39
CA PRO A 17 10.18 -17.79 -1.95
C PRO A 17 11.37 -18.29 -1.12
N SER A 18 12.39 -18.87 -1.78
CA SER A 18 13.68 -19.22 -1.20
C SER A 18 14.71 -18.09 -1.28
N VAL A 19 14.37 -16.97 -1.94
CA VAL A 19 15.19 -15.75 -1.98
C VAL A 19 14.62 -14.85 -0.88
N CYS A 20 15.51 -14.35 -0.02
CA CYS A 20 15.24 -13.37 1.04
C CYS A 20 14.18 -12.32 0.66
N PRO A 21 13.45 -11.74 1.63
CA PRO A 21 12.33 -10.85 1.35
C PRO A 21 12.71 -9.82 0.27
N PRO A 22 11.83 -9.58 -0.72
CA PRO A 22 12.12 -8.66 -1.81
C PRO A 22 12.53 -7.30 -1.25
N SER A 23 13.50 -6.66 -1.91
CA SER A 23 13.95 -5.35 -1.46
C SER A 23 12.79 -4.34 -1.51
N SER A 24 12.82 -3.35 -0.62
CA SER A 24 11.84 -2.27 -0.63
C SER A 24 11.78 -1.57 -1.99
N GLU A 25 12.91 -1.43 -2.68
CA GLU A 25 12.96 -0.84 -4.03
C GLU A 25 12.20 -1.69 -5.06
N TRP A 26 12.38 -3.02 -5.03
CA TRP A 26 11.67 -3.92 -5.94
C TRP A 26 10.17 -3.89 -5.66
N LEU A 27 9.77 -3.91 -4.39
CA LEU A 27 8.35 -3.82 -4.00
C LEU A 27 7.74 -2.50 -4.48
N MET A 28 8.39 -1.37 -4.24
CA MET A 28 7.92 -0.06 -4.71
C MET A 28 7.71 -0.05 -6.23
N LYS A 29 8.64 -0.62 -7.00
CA LYS A 29 8.53 -0.71 -8.46
C LYS A 29 7.32 -1.54 -8.89
N GLN A 30 7.08 -2.69 -8.26
CA GLN A 30 5.93 -3.53 -8.59
C GLN A 30 4.61 -2.92 -8.14
N MET A 31 4.54 -2.40 -6.91
CA MET A 31 3.34 -1.73 -6.40
C MET A 31 2.94 -0.54 -7.27
N ARG A 32 3.92 0.22 -7.80
CA ARG A 32 3.63 1.30 -8.76
C ARG A 32 2.99 0.76 -10.03
N ARG A 33 3.51 -0.33 -10.58
CA ARG A 33 2.95 -0.97 -11.78
C ARG A 33 1.53 -1.48 -11.53
N GLU A 34 1.35 -2.21 -10.42
CA GLU A 34 0.05 -2.69 -9.96
C GLU A 34 -0.94 -1.54 -9.82
N GLY A 35 -0.50 -0.42 -9.25
CA GLY A 35 -1.33 0.75 -9.06
C GLY A 35 -1.70 1.47 -10.36
N CYS A 36 -0.77 1.61 -11.31
CA CYS A 36 -1.08 2.17 -12.62
C CYS A 36 -2.17 1.35 -13.36
N GLU A 37 -2.12 0.02 -13.23
CA GLU A 37 -3.07 -0.89 -13.87
C GLU A 37 -4.42 -0.93 -13.13
N ALA A 38 -4.42 -0.94 -11.80
CA ALA A 38 -5.61 -1.16 -10.97
C ALA A 38 -6.39 0.12 -10.61
N PHE A 39 -5.74 1.30 -10.64
CA PHE A 39 -6.27 2.50 -9.97
C PHE A 39 -6.78 3.62 -10.90
N HIS A 40 -6.87 3.37 -12.21
CA HIS A 40 -7.46 4.30 -13.21
C HIS A 40 -7.04 5.77 -13.02
N GLY A 41 -5.73 6.06 -13.11
CA GLY A 41 -5.26 7.44 -13.30
C GLY A 41 -4.12 7.96 -12.41
N GLY A 42 -3.26 7.12 -11.83
CA GLY A 42 -2.04 7.58 -11.11
C GLY A 42 -2.28 8.21 -9.74
N SER A 43 -3.42 8.88 -9.53
CA SER A 43 -3.74 9.65 -8.32
C SER A 43 -3.65 8.89 -7.00
N LEU A 44 -3.97 7.59 -6.98
CA LEU A 44 -3.88 6.77 -5.76
C LEU A 44 -2.43 6.50 -5.36
N TRP A 45 -1.56 6.33 -6.36
CA TRP A 45 -0.13 6.13 -6.12
C TRP A 45 0.49 7.42 -5.59
N ASP A 46 0.18 8.54 -6.25
CA ASP A 46 0.67 9.86 -5.87
C ASP A 46 0.26 10.19 -4.43
N TYR A 47 -1.00 9.92 -4.03
CA TYR A 47 -1.45 10.07 -2.64
C TYR A 47 -0.53 9.38 -1.62
N ALA A 48 -0.10 8.15 -1.90
CA ALA A 48 0.69 7.37 -0.96
C ALA A 48 2.18 7.73 -0.94
N THR A 49 2.69 8.35 -2.02
CA THR A 49 4.12 8.67 -2.18
C THR A 49 4.44 10.16 -2.07
N GLU A 50 3.46 11.03 -2.25
CA GLU A 50 3.60 12.47 -2.08
C GLU A 50 3.29 12.89 -0.63
N PRO A 51 3.71 14.11 -0.23
CA PRO A 51 3.31 14.68 1.05
C PRO A 51 1.78 14.67 1.19
N VAL A 52 1.29 14.43 2.40
CA VAL A 52 -0.14 14.56 2.71
C VAL A 52 -0.61 15.97 2.29
N PRO A 53 -1.64 16.09 1.44
CA PRO A 53 -2.14 17.39 0.98
C PRO A 53 -2.49 18.30 2.16
N GLU A 54 -2.10 19.59 2.08
CA GLU A 54 -2.44 20.57 3.11
C GLU A 54 -3.93 20.92 3.09
N ASP A 55 -4.53 20.89 1.90
CA ASP A 55 -5.96 21.09 1.72
C ASP A 55 -6.74 19.86 2.23
N GLU A 56 -7.84 20.13 2.93
CA GLU A 56 -8.74 19.09 3.39
C GLU A 56 -9.42 18.38 2.21
N ASP A 57 -9.78 19.13 1.16
CA ASP A 57 -10.47 18.63 -0.04
C ASP A 57 -9.70 17.49 -0.72
N GLY A 58 -8.36 17.54 -0.74
CA GLY A 58 -7.50 16.47 -1.25
C GLY A 58 -7.50 15.18 -0.40
N ARG A 59 -8.16 15.20 0.77
CA ARG A 59 -8.17 14.12 1.78
C ARG A 59 -9.58 13.65 2.15
N ILE A 60 -10.61 14.29 1.63
CA ILE A 60 -12.02 13.91 1.87
C ILE A 60 -12.30 12.58 1.18
N ASP A 61 -12.75 11.60 1.97
CA ASP A 61 -13.40 10.40 1.48
C ASP A 61 -14.90 10.50 1.73
N VAL A 62 -15.71 10.39 0.68
CA VAL A 62 -17.17 10.46 0.78
C VAL A 62 -17.74 9.05 0.76
N HIS A 63 -18.51 8.71 1.80
CA HIS A 63 -19.17 7.42 1.95
C HIS A 63 -20.52 7.40 1.21
N ASP A 64 -21.03 6.20 0.92
CA ASP A 64 -22.30 6.00 0.21
C ASP A 64 -23.52 6.62 0.95
N ASP A 65 -23.41 6.84 2.26
CA ASP A 65 -24.44 7.47 3.10
C ASP A 65 -24.36 9.01 3.14
N GLY A 66 -23.42 9.60 2.40
CA GLY A 66 -23.18 11.04 2.35
C GLY A 66 -22.34 11.58 3.50
N THR A 67 -21.89 10.74 4.43
CA THR A 67 -20.87 11.13 5.40
C THR A 67 -19.51 11.26 4.73
N HIS A 68 -18.61 12.04 5.34
CA HIS A 68 -17.23 12.08 4.89
C HIS A 68 -16.26 11.84 6.04
N SER A 69 -15.11 11.30 5.71
CA SER A 69 -13.96 11.18 6.62
C SER A 69 -12.76 11.87 6.01
N VAL A 70 -12.01 12.61 6.83
CA VAL A 70 -10.75 13.22 6.42
C VAL A 70 -9.63 12.22 6.67
N ARG A 71 -8.97 11.77 5.61
CA ARG A 71 -7.81 10.89 5.71
C ARG A 71 -6.59 11.69 6.18
N ASP A 72 -5.67 11.02 6.88
CA ASP A 72 -4.43 11.64 7.38
C ASP A 72 -4.67 12.95 8.15
N GLN A 73 -5.78 13.05 8.87
CA GLN A 73 -6.12 14.24 9.66
C GLN A 73 -5.05 14.52 10.72
N GLY A 74 -4.49 15.74 10.73
CA GLY A 74 -3.40 16.12 11.64
C GLY A 74 -2.00 15.70 11.17
N HIS A 75 -1.89 15.17 9.95
CA HIS A 75 -0.61 14.80 9.31
C HIS A 75 -0.34 15.64 8.06
N GLU A 76 -0.90 16.85 7.96
CA GLU A 76 -0.71 17.74 6.81
C GLU A 76 0.78 17.97 6.54
N GLY A 77 1.19 17.81 5.28
CA GLY A 77 2.59 17.94 4.85
C GLY A 77 3.50 16.77 5.26
N TYR A 78 2.99 15.74 5.95
CA TYR A 78 3.82 14.58 6.31
C TYR A 78 4.23 13.84 5.05
N THR A 79 5.52 13.54 4.94
CA THR A 79 6.08 12.78 3.83
C THR A 79 6.23 11.31 4.20
N THR A 80 6.53 10.45 3.23
CA THR A 80 6.92 9.06 3.51
C THR A 80 8.08 8.96 4.50
N GLU A 81 9.02 9.92 4.46
CA GLU A 81 10.14 9.99 5.42
C GLU A 81 9.64 10.34 6.82
N THR A 82 8.68 11.26 6.95
CA THR A 82 8.05 11.59 8.24
C THR A 82 7.37 10.36 8.85
N PHE A 83 6.65 9.58 8.05
CA PHE A 83 6.02 8.34 8.51
C PHE A 83 7.05 7.26 8.88
N LEU A 84 8.17 7.18 8.16
CA LEU A 84 9.27 6.26 8.48
C LEU A 84 9.98 6.61 9.78
N ASP A 85 10.12 7.89 10.11
CA ASP A 85 10.76 8.33 11.35
C ASP A 85 9.83 8.23 12.58
N HIS A 86 8.53 7.96 12.38
CA HIS A 86 7.59 7.76 13.48
C HIS A 86 8.09 6.65 14.43
N PRO A 87 8.05 6.84 15.77
CA PRO A 87 8.62 5.89 16.73
C PRO A 87 8.16 4.44 16.53
N THR A 88 6.87 4.25 16.26
CA THR A 88 6.29 2.93 15.96
C THR A 88 6.86 2.31 14.69
N ALA A 89 7.02 3.08 13.61
CA ALA A 89 7.56 2.59 12.35
C ALA A 89 9.04 2.19 12.50
N ARG A 90 9.82 3.00 13.22
CA ARG A 90 11.22 2.69 13.53
C ARG A 90 11.37 1.46 14.40
N GLN A 91 10.57 1.35 15.47
CA GLN A 91 10.60 0.21 16.37
C GLN A 91 10.23 -1.09 15.65
N ALA A 92 9.24 -1.04 14.76
CA ALA A 92 8.81 -2.18 13.94
C ALA A 92 9.76 -2.48 12.76
N GLY A 93 10.73 -1.59 12.48
CA GLY A 93 11.62 -1.74 11.32
C GLY A 93 10.86 -1.74 9.99
N LEU A 94 9.89 -0.83 9.86
CA LEU A 94 9.13 -0.69 8.62
C LEU A 94 10.01 -0.13 7.49
N THR A 95 9.78 -0.65 6.29
CA THR A 95 10.43 -0.17 5.06
C THR A 95 9.56 0.86 4.35
N VAL A 96 10.13 1.58 3.38
CA VAL A 96 9.40 2.55 2.53
C VAL A 96 8.18 1.87 1.88
N ALA A 97 8.36 0.67 1.32
CA ALA A 97 7.28 -0.06 0.65
C ALA A 97 6.14 -0.43 1.60
N GLU A 98 6.47 -0.83 2.83
CA GLU A 98 5.49 -1.18 3.87
C GLU A 98 4.69 0.05 4.33
N ILE A 99 5.36 1.20 4.52
CA ILE A 99 4.68 2.48 4.82
C ILE A 99 3.76 2.89 3.67
N VAL A 100 4.23 2.81 2.42
CA VAL A 100 3.41 3.15 1.24
C VAL A 100 2.22 2.20 1.12
N ALA A 101 2.39 0.91 1.39
CA ALA A 101 1.29 -0.06 1.40
C ALA A 101 0.25 0.26 2.47
N LEU A 102 0.68 0.66 3.68
CA LEU A 102 -0.23 1.12 4.75
C LEU A 102 -0.98 2.39 4.35
N ARG A 103 -0.30 3.37 3.74
CA ARG A 103 -0.93 4.61 3.25
C ARG A 103 -1.93 4.32 2.12
N LEU A 104 -1.61 3.43 1.19
CA LEU A 104 -2.55 2.99 0.15
C LEU A 104 -3.79 2.33 0.76
N TYR A 105 -3.61 1.48 1.77
CA TYR A 105 -4.70 0.72 2.39
C TYR A 105 -5.61 1.57 3.27
N THR A 106 -5.05 2.54 3.98
CA THR A 106 -5.82 3.49 4.81
C THR A 106 -6.35 4.68 4.02
N GLY A 107 -5.79 4.89 2.83
CA GLY A 107 -6.21 5.92 1.88
C GLY A 107 -7.10 5.40 0.75
N PRO A 108 -7.05 6.04 -0.42
CA PRO A 108 -7.99 5.75 -1.52
C PRO A 108 -7.73 4.41 -2.22
N GLY A 109 -6.61 3.74 -1.94
CA GLY A 109 -6.32 2.38 -2.43
C GLY A 109 -7.11 1.27 -1.72
N TYR A 110 -7.79 1.55 -0.59
CA TYR A 110 -8.59 0.59 0.17
C TYR A 110 -9.56 -0.24 -0.70
N VAL A 111 -10.37 0.43 -1.53
CA VAL A 111 -11.41 -0.23 -2.34
C VAL A 111 -10.83 -1.25 -3.32
N PRO A 112 -9.88 -0.87 -4.21
CA PRO A 112 -9.30 -1.83 -5.15
C PRO A 112 -8.45 -2.91 -4.46
N ILE A 113 -7.75 -2.59 -3.36
CA ILE A 113 -7.03 -3.60 -2.56
C ILE A 113 -8.00 -4.66 -2.03
N ASN A 114 -9.06 -4.24 -1.33
CA ASN A 114 -10.05 -5.18 -0.80
C ASN A 114 -10.81 -5.93 -1.88
N ARG A 115 -11.08 -5.31 -3.02
CA ARG A 115 -11.67 -6.00 -4.18
C ARG A 115 -10.75 -7.12 -4.66
N SER A 116 -9.45 -6.85 -4.81
CA SER A 116 -8.47 -7.87 -5.22
C SER A 116 -8.40 -9.02 -4.22
N LEU A 117 -8.37 -8.70 -2.92
CA LEU A 117 -8.35 -9.70 -1.85
C LEU A 117 -9.60 -10.60 -1.89
N ARG A 118 -10.80 -10.02 -2.06
CA ARG A 118 -12.06 -10.77 -2.13
C ARG A 118 -12.19 -11.62 -3.40
N ALA A 119 -11.65 -11.13 -4.52
CA ALA A 119 -11.65 -11.85 -5.78
C ALA A 119 -10.66 -13.02 -5.83
N ASN A 120 -9.83 -13.20 -4.79
CA ASN A 120 -8.66 -14.08 -4.81
C ASN A 120 -7.76 -13.81 -6.04
N SER A 121 -7.69 -12.56 -6.49
CA SER A 121 -6.94 -12.19 -7.68
C SER A 121 -5.50 -11.85 -7.34
N SER A 122 -4.60 -12.23 -8.24
CA SER A 122 -3.17 -11.97 -8.16
C SER A 122 -2.74 -10.56 -8.59
N SER A 123 -3.68 -9.65 -8.83
CA SER A 123 -3.42 -8.36 -9.49
C SER A 123 -2.67 -7.35 -8.62
N LEU A 124 -2.69 -7.50 -7.28
CA LEU A 124 -2.04 -6.60 -6.32
C LEU A 124 -1.10 -7.36 -5.38
N CYS A 125 -0.35 -8.34 -5.90
CA CYS A 125 0.44 -9.27 -5.10
C CYS A 125 1.59 -8.62 -4.32
N ALA A 126 2.28 -7.63 -4.89
CA ALA A 126 3.35 -6.90 -4.23
C ALA A 126 2.78 -5.96 -3.16
N THR A 127 1.68 -5.27 -3.49
CA THR A 127 0.96 -4.40 -2.55
C THR A 127 0.45 -5.21 -1.36
N GLN A 128 -0.15 -6.37 -1.61
CA GLN A 128 -0.61 -7.29 -0.57
C GLN A 128 0.56 -7.83 0.27
N TRP A 129 1.67 -8.24 -0.35
CA TRP A 129 2.84 -8.72 0.39
C TRP A 129 3.38 -7.66 1.34
N ALA A 130 3.52 -6.41 0.85
CA ALA A 130 4.04 -5.30 1.65
C ALA A 130 3.08 -4.97 2.81
N LEU A 131 1.76 -4.97 2.54
CA LEU A 131 0.75 -4.72 3.55
C LEU A 131 0.73 -5.82 4.63
N ASP A 132 0.69 -7.09 4.24
CA ASP A 132 0.70 -8.24 5.16
C ASP A 132 1.96 -8.23 6.04
N THR A 133 3.12 -7.90 5.44
CA THR A 133 4.40 -7.79 6.16
C THR A 133 4.37 -6.63 7.16
N ALA A 134 3.86 -5.46 6.76
CA ALA A 134 3.74 -4.29 7.62
C ALA A 134 2.84 -4.58 8.83
N ILE A 135 1.66 -5.18 8.61
CA ILE A 135 0.72 -5.56 9.67
C ILE A 135 1.38 -6.57 10.61
N GLY A 136 2.08 -7.58 10.08
CA GLY A 136 2.79 -8.58 10.89
C GLY A 136 3.91 -8.00 11.76
N LYS A 137 4.52 -6.88 11.38
CA LYS A 137 5.53 -6.17 12.19
C LYS A 137 4.92 -5.28 13.27
N LEU A 138 3.67 -4.87 13.12
CA LEU A 138 2.96 -3.96 14.03
C LEU A 138 2.08 -4.66 15.07
N ALA A 139 1.77 -5.94 14.87
CA ALA A 139 0.97 -6.78 15.77
C ALA A 139 1.80 -7.33 16.95
#